data_AF-A0A965YVH5-F1
#
_entry.id   AF-A0A965YVH5-F1
#
_cell.length_a   1.000
_cell.length_b   1.000
_cell.length_c   1.000
_cell.angle_alpha   90.00
_cell.angle_beta   90.00
_cell.angle_gamma   90.00
#
_symmetry.space_group_name_H-M   'P 1'
#
loop_
_entity.id
_entity.type
_entity.pdbx_description
1 polymer ?
#
loop_
_entity_poly.entity_id
_entity_poly.type
_entity_poly.pdbx_seq_one_letter_code
_entity_poly.pdbx_strand_id
1 'polypeptide(L)'
;MYWHLFNPKRVYDVFSFLLSVYLLLKKKERLFFLKPLSPIAFSQTIVRLGASFIKLAQVLATRADFFSAQYLDALKSLHDQLPPMSKAELNSVLSRAFPTMPFEAFNEEPIASASIGQVHEARLGEQKVAIKLRRLDIEKRVRADIRIISFFNRLFRPLFSHYTKNSIEAVIVEFSKMILQEVNMTTELHNLQKFSTTYARSGIRFPTPLEAYCSEDALVMSFEEGFRFDDKERLQKEKIDFRAIIGKLISFYTEQMLLRGYFHADPHPGNLLVTPKGELILLDFGMVKSIPNQTRIAIIELLKAANEKDYELYISASKRLGTIAYEAPVGELALLSERMFEIFGNENLSSESMQKLAFDVLNSTRDLPFKLPQEAIYILRVSAIIEGLGTTYIENFNGIKDILPILQDNIPKALGADESILESIIKEFKSLPLTVHHVKSSIKQISDGELKVELSLSQLEWLKKELKAYLKPFLLGTILLLSALFTLTYNPSLKEVALVLFTLGLARIIF
;
A
#
# COMPACT_ATOMS: atom_id res chain seq x y z
N MET A 1 -14.52 -27.58 -16.51
CA MET A 1 -14.35 -26.20 -17.02
C MET A 1 -15.49 -25.34 -16.47
N TYR A 2 -15.18 -24.35 -15.63
CA TYR A 2 -16.15 -23.58 -14.83
C TYR A 2 -16.81 -22.44 -15.63
N TRP A 3 -17.57 -22.77 -16.67
CA TRP A 3 -18.18 -21.80 -17.58
C TRP A 3 -19.15 -20.82 -16.89
N HIS A 4 -19.79 -21.24 -15.79
CA HIS A 4 -20.70 -20.38 -15.01
C HIS A 4 -19.99 -19.16 -14.38
N LEU A 5 -18.67 -19.23 -14.14
CA LEU A 5 -17.89 -18.09 -13.63
C LEU A 5 -17.69 -16.98 -14.67
N PHE A 6 -17.95 -17.26 -15.95
CA PHE A 6 -17.86 -16.31 -17.07
C PHE A 6 -19.26 -15.88 -17.57
N ASN A 7 -20.24 -15.82 -16.68
CA ASN A 7 -21.59 -15.36 -17.04
C ASN A 7 -21.54 -14.01 -17.80
N PRO A 8 -22.22 -13.87 -18.96
CA PRO A 8 -22.21 -12.64 -19.76
C PRO A 8 -22.51 -11.36 -18.97
N LYS A 9 -23.45 -11.44 -18.00
CA LYS A 9 -23.77 -10.31 -17.12
C LYS A 9 -22.57 -9.90 -16.27
N ARG A 10 -21.86 -10.86 -15.69
CA ARG A 10 -20.64 -10.60 -14.90
C ARG A 10 -19.56 -10.00 -15.78
N VAL A 11 -19.32 -10.56 -16.96
CA VAL A 11 -18.32 -10.05 -17.91
C VAL A 11 -18.64 -8.60 -18.32
N TYR A 12 -19.91 -8.29 -18.53
CA TYR A 12 -20.37 -6.92 -18.80
C TYR A 12 -20.17 -5.97 -17.60
N ASP A 13 -20.46 -6.42 -16.38
CA ASP A 13 -20.23 -5.63 -15.17
C ASP A 13 -18.74 -5.33 -14.99
N VAL A 14 -17.86 -6.31 -15.21
CA VAL A 14 -16.39 -6.12 -15.17
C VAL A 14 -15.93 -5.16 -16.27
N PHE A 15 -16.44 -5.32 -17.49
CA PHE A 15 -16.16 -4.40 -18.59
C PHE A 15 -16.55 -2.96 -18.24
N SER A 16 -17.76 -2.76 -17.72
CA SER A 16 -18.31 -1.45 -17.39
C SER A 16 -17.53 -0.79 -16.24
N PHE A 17 -17.13 -1.57 -15.25
CA PHE A 17 -16.23 -1.12 -14.18
C PHE A 17 -14.88 -0.66 -14.73
N LEU A 18 -14.17 -1.50 -15.49
CA LEU A 18 -12.85 -1.18 -16.03
C LEU A 18 -12.89 -0.03 -17.03
N LEU A 19 -13.93 0.07 -17.85
CA LEU A 19 -14.15 1.19 -18.75
C LEU A 19 -14.36 2.49 -17.98
N SER A 20 -15.10 2.45 -16.87
CA SER A 20 -15.29 3.63 -16.01
C SER A 20 -13.97 4.09 -15.41
N VAL A 21 -13.17 3.15 -14.85
CA VAL A 21 -11.82 3.45 -14.36
C VAL A 21 -10.96 4.05 -15.47
N TYR A 22 -10.99 3.49 -16.68
CA TYR A 22 -10.27 4.04 -17.84
C TYR A 22 -10.67 5.48 -18.18
N LEU A 23 -11.97 5.76 -18.23
CA LEU A 23 -12.49 7.08 -18.59
C LEU A 23 -12.14 8.13 -17.53
N LEU A 24 -12.23 7.76 -16.25
CA LEU A 24 -11.82 8.62 -15.13
C LEU A 24 -10.33 8.93 -15.18
N LEU A 25 -9.49 7.91 -15.40
CA LEU A 25 -8.04 8.06 -15.57
C LEU A 25 -7.65 9.00 -16.71
N LYS A 26 -8.38 8.93 -17.83
CA LYS A 26 -8.14 9.79 -18.99
C LYS A 26 -8.86 11.14 -18.91
N LYS A 27 -9.62 11.38 -17.84
CA LYS A 27 -10.52 12.55 -17.71
C LYS A 27 -11.38 12.74 -18.96
N LYS A 28 -11.86 11.63 -19.53
CA LYS A 28 -12.72 11.62 -20.73
C LYS A 28 -14.17 11.41 -20.31
N GLU A 29 -15.06 12.23 -20.85
CA GLU A 29 -16.50 12.10 -20.60
C GLU A 29 -17.12 10.84 -21.20
N ARG A 30 -16.52 10.32 -22.30
CA ARG A 30 -17.01 9.14 -23.01
C ARG A 30 -15.94 8.48 -23.87
N LEU A 31 -16.13 7.20 -24.14
CA LEU A 31 -15.47 6.46 -25.22
C LEU A 31 -16.57 5.99 -26.19
N PHE A 32 -16.58 6.55 -27.40
CA PHE A 32 -17.71 6.44 -28.34
C PHE A 32 -19.03 6.88 -27.68
N PHE A 33 -19.97 5.96 -27.49
CA PHE A 33 -21.27 6.17 -26.84
C PHE A 33 -21.31 5.76 -25.36
N LEU A 34 -20.21 5.20 -24.83
CA LEU A 34 -20.15 4.69 -23.47
C LEU A 34 -19.61 5.76 -22.51
N LYS A 35 -20.36 6.03 -21.45
CA LYS A 35 -20.01 6.96 -20.37
C LYS A 35 -19.48 6.19 -19.15
N PRO A 36 -18.68 6.82 -18.26
CA PRO A 36 -18.37 6.20 -16.98
C PRO A 36 -19.66 6.00 -16.18
N LEU A 37 -19.69 4.93 -15.38
CA LEU A 37 -20.75 4.71 -14.40
C LEU A 37 -20.80 5.89 -13.42
N SER A 38 -22.00 6.32 -13.03
CA SER A 38 -22.15 7.31 -11.96
C SER A 38 -21.52 6.79 -10.66
N PRO A 39 -21.10 7.64 -9.71
CA PRO A 39 -20.48 7.20 -8.46
C PRO A 39 -21.28 6.12 -7.72
N ILE A 40 -22.61 6.27 -7.66
CA ILE A 40 -23.52 5.28 -7.06
C ILE A 40 -23.53 3.97 -7.85
N ALA A 41 -23.70 4.04 -9.17
CA ALA A 41 -23.72 2.84 -10.01
C ALA A 41 -22.37 2.10 -10.02
N PHE A 42 -21.27 2.84 -9.89
CA PHE A 42 -19.92 2.31 -9.76
C PHE A 42 -19.76 1.51 -8.47
N SER A 43 -20.12 2.09 -7.32
CA SER A 43 -20.10 1.42 -6.01
C SER A 43 -21.01 0.18 -5.97
N GLN A 44 -22.24 0.29 -6.49
CA GLN A 44 -23.16 -0.84 -6.59
C GLN A 44 -22.62 -1.97 -7.48
N THR A 45 -21.94 -1.63 -8.57
CA THR A 45 -21.31 -2.62 -9.46
C THR A 45 -20.16 -3.34 -8.77
N ILE A 46 -19.35 -2.62 -7.98
CA ILE A 46 -18.29 -3.21 -7.15
C ILE A 46 -18.89 -4.23 -6.16
N VAL A 47 -19.94 -3.85 -5.43
CA VAL A 47 -20.63 -4.76 -4.49
C VAL A 47 -21.20 -5.99 -5.20
N ARG A 48 -21.82 -5.82 -6.37
CA ARG A 48 -22.35 -6.93 -7.20
C ARG A 48 -21.26 -7.89 -7.65
N LEU A 49 -20.10 -7.35 -8.03
CA LEU A 49 -18.95 -8.13 -8.48
C LEU A 49 -18.29 -8.89 -7.32
N GLY A 50 -18.37 -8.37 -6.10
CA GLY A 50 -18.00 -9.03 -4.86
C GLY A 50 -16.55 -8.79 -4.43
N ALA A 51 -16.03 -9.71 -3.61
CA ALA A 51 -14.76 -9.57 -2.88
C ALA A 51 -13.58 -9.06 -3.71
N SER A 52 -13.32 -9.68 -4.88
CA SER A 52 -12.24 -9.28 -5.78
C SER A 52 -12.29 -7.80 -6.14
N PHE A 53 -13.49 -7.27 -6.41
CA PHE A 53 -13.66 -5.90 -6.87
C PHE A 53 -13.73 -4.91 -5.72
N ILE A 54 -14.22 -5.31 -4.54
CA ILE A 54 -14.12 -4.51 -3.32
C ILE A 54 -12.64 -4.28 -2.99
N LYS A 55 -11.83 -5.34 -2.99
CA LYS A 55 -10.39 -5.24 -2.74
C LYS A 55 -9.65 -4.48 -3.84
N LEU A 56 -10.01 -4.69 -5.11
CA LEU A 56 -9.46 -3.90 -6.22
C LEU A 56 -9.81 -2.41 -6.08
N ALA A 57 -11.03 -2.09 -5.67
CA ALA A 57 -11.45 -0.71 -5.44
C ALA A 57 -10.68 -0.07 -4.29
N GLN A 58 -10.40 -0.81 -3.20
CA GLN A 58 -9.53 -0.34 -2.11
C GLN A 58 -8.11 -0.04 -2.62
N VAL A 59 -7.53 -0.89 -3.47
CA VAL A 59 -6.21 -0.64 -4.09
C VAL A 59 -6.26 0.59 -5.00
N LEU A 60 -7.29 0.69 -5.84
CA LEU A 60 -7.45 1.84 -6.74
C LEU A 60 -7.68 3.15 -5.96
N ALA A 61 -8.38 3.12 -4.83
CA ALA A 61 -8.62 4.29 -3.99
C ALA A 61 -7.33 4.88 -3.40
N THR A 62 -6.25 4.08 -3.29
CA THR A 62 -4.93 4.59 -2.89
C THR A 62 -4.33 5.56 -3.92
N ARG A 63 -4.82 5.50 -5.16
CA ARG A 63 -4.50 6.41 -6.24
C ARG A 63 -5.59 7.48 -6.35
N ALA A 64 -5.62 8.37 -5.35
CA ALA A 64 -6.59 9.47 -5.30
C ALA A 64 -6.55 10.36 -6.55
N ASP A 65 -5.42 10.40 -7.27
CA ASP A 65 -5.27 11.06 -8.56
C ASP A 65 -6.18 10.50 -9.67
N PHE A 66 -6.74 9.31 -9.47
CA PHE A 66 -7.59 8.62 -10.45
C PHE A 66 -9.07 8.96 -10.32
N PHE A 67 -9.53 9.44 -9.16
CA PHE A 67 -10.94 9.58 -8.84
C PHE A 67 -11.28 11.01 -8.41
N SER A 68 -12.46 11.50 -8.80
CA SER A 68 -12.99 12.75 -8.25
C SER A 68 -13.52 12.52 -6.82
N ALA A 69 -13.70 13.59 -6.05
CA ALA A 69 -14.23 13.53 -4.68
C ALA A 69 -15.52 12.71 -4.57
N GLN A 70 -16.44 12.87 -5.53
CA GLN A 70 -17.71 12.12 -5.55
C GLN A 70 -17.51 10.60 -5.67
N TYR A 71 -16.51 10.14 -6.43
CA TYR A 71 -16.19 8.71 -6.50
C TYR A 71 -15.49 8.23 -5.22
N LEU A 72 -14.58 9.02 -4.66
CA LEU A 72 -13.93 8.68 -3.40
C LEU A 72 -14.95 8.52 -2.26
N ASP A 73 -15.94 9.40 -2.17
CA ASP A 73 -17.01 9.29 -1.17
C ASP A 73 -17.88 8.05 -1.38
N ALA A 74 -18.21 7.70 -2.63
CA ALA A 74 -18.94 6.47 -2.94
C ALA A 74 -18.12 5.19 -2.69
N LEU A 75 -16.79 5.28 -2.70
CA LEU A 75 -15.89 4.18 -2.35
C LEU A 75 -15.71 4.04 -0.84
N LYS A 76 -15.78 5.14 -0.06
CA LYS A 76 -15.73 5.09 1.41
C LYS A 76 -16.87 4.28 2.03
N SER A 77 -18.04 4.25 1.38
CA SER A 77 -19.20 3.48 1.86
C SER A 77 -19.11 1.98 1.56
N LEU A 78 -18.04 1.51 0.90
CA LEU A 78 -17.85 0.08 0.64
C LEU A 78 -17.35 -0.61 1.91
N HIS A 79 -18.25 -1.35 2.56
CA HIS A 79 -17.89 -2.24 3.65
C HIS A 79 -17.46 -3.61 3.11
N ASP A 80 -16.49 -4.23 3.78
CA ASP A 80 -16.04 -5.60 3.49
C ASP A 80 -17.04 -6.69 3.96
N GLN A 81 -18.12 -6.29 4.64
CA GLN A 81 -19.14 -7.22 5.14
C GLN A 81 -20.07 -7.67 4.01
N LEU A 82 -20.19 -8.99 3.87
CA LEU A 82 -21.10 -9.63 2.90
C LEU A 82 -22.11 -10.52 3.63
N PRO A 83 -23.28 -10.80 3.02
CA PRO A 83 -24.23 -11.76 3.59
C PRO A 83 -23.59 -13.12 3.84
N PRO A 84 -23.93 -13.83 4.93
CA PRO A 84 -23.43 -15.18 5.23
C PRO A 84 -23.58 -16.16 4.05
N MET A 85 -22.73 -17.19 4.01
CA MET A 85 -22.94 -18.32 3.10
C MET A 85 -24.28 -18.99 3.38
N SER A 86 -24.91 -19.51 2.33
CA SER A 86 -26.08 -20.38 2.51
C SER A 86 -25.70 -21.65 3.27
N LYS A 87 -26.68 -22.27 3.94
CA LYS A 87 -26.45 -23.52 4.69
C LYS A 87 -25.82 -24.63 3.83
N ALA A 88 -26.23 -24.73 2.56
CA ALA A 88 -25.65 -25.70 1.63
C ALA A 88 -24.18 -25.42 1.30
N GLU A 89 -23.82 -24.14 1.09
CA GLU A 89 -22.44 -23.73 0.86
C GLU A 89 -21.58 -23.95 2.11
N LEU A 90 -22.09 -23.58 3.29
CA LEU A 90 -21.41 -23.78 4.58
C LEU A 90 -21.13 -25.27 4.82
N ASN A 91 -22.13 -26.14 4.67
CA ASN A 91 -21.94 -27.58 4.82
C ASN A 91 -20.91 -28.13 3.83
N SER A 92 -20.90 -27.64 2.59
CA SER A 92 -19.91 -28.06 1.58
C SER A 92 -18.49 -27.62 1.95
N VAL A 93 -18.33 -26.44 2.55
CA VAL A 93 -17.03 -25.95 3.03
C VAL A 93 -16.59 -26.72 4.27
N LEU A 94 -17.49 -26.96 5.24
CA LEU A 94 -17.20 -27.73 6.44
C LEU A 94 -16.75 -29.16 6.12
N SER A 95 -17.48 -29.88 5.26
CA SER A 95 -17.09 -31.23 4.86
C SER A 95 -15.75 -31.29 4.13
N ARG A 96 -15.37 -30.21 3.44
CA ARG A 96 -14.06 -30.10 2.77
C ARG A 96 -12.93 -29.81 3.77
N ALA A 97 -13.16 -28.87 4.69
CA ALA A 97 -12.19 -28.46 5.69
C ALA A 97 -11.99 -29.52 6.79
N PHE A 98 -13.07 -30.20 7.17
CA PHE A 98 -13.13 -31.18 8.25
C PHE A 98 -13.83 -32.46 7.78
N PRO A 99 -13.10 -33.41 7.17
CA PRO A 99 -13.68 -34.69 6.74
C PRO A 99 -14.33 -35.48 7.90
N THR A 100 -13.85 -35.26 9.12
CA THR A 100 -14.49 -35.69 10.36
C THR A 100 -14.59 -34.47 11.24
N MET A 101 -15.80 -34.13 11.71
CA MET A 101 -16.03 -32.92 12.50
C MET A 101 -15.38 -33.07 13.89
N PRO A 102 -14.32 -32.30 14.21
CA PRO A 102 -13.62 -32.45 15.48
C PRO A 102 -14.31 -31.69 16.63
N PHE A 103 -15.31 -30.87 16.32
CA PHE A 103 -15.97 -29.97 17.26
C PHE A 103 -17.25 -30.61 17.83
N GLU A 104 -17.41 -30.52 19.15
CA GLU A 104 -18.59 -31.01 19.87
C GLU A 104 -19.82 -30.14 19.64
N ALA A 105 -19.60 -28.84 19.45
CA ALA A 105 -20.61 -27.88 19.09
C ALA A 105 -20.06 -26.91 18.04
N PHE A 106 -20.90 -26.53 17.09
CA PHE A 106 -20.58 -25.58 16.03
C PHE A 106 -21.79 -24.67 15.82
N ASN A 107 -21.59 -23.36 15.91
CA ASN A 107 -22.65 -22.40 15.64
C ASN A 107 -22.70 -22.13 14.12
N GLU A 108 -23.81 -22.54 13.47
CA GLU A 108 -24.03 -22.30 12.05
C GLU A 108 -24.17 -20.81 11.71
N GLU A 109 -24.59 -19.97 12.66
CA GLU A 109 -24.64 -18.53 12.47
C GLU A 109 -23.24 -17.92 12.66
N PRO A 110 -22.68 -17.23 11.65
CA PRO A 110 -21.36 -16.64 11.77
C PRO A 110 -21.40 -15.40 12.67
N ILE A 111 -20.37 -15.25 13.52
CA ILE A 111 -20.15 -14.04 14.33
C ILE A 111 -19.73 -12.88 13.44
N ALA A 112 -18.97 -13.16 12.38
CA ALA A 112 -18.53 -12.18 11.41
C ALA A 112 -18.53 -12.78 10.00
N SER A 113 -18.95 -12.00 9.02
CA SER A 113 -18.96 -12.41 7.61
C SER A 113 -18.25 -11.35 6.77
N ALA A 114 -17.08 -11.71 6.28
CA ALA A 114 -16.23 -10.86 5.46
C ALA A 114 -16.27 -11.29 3.98
N SER A 115 -15.50 -10.57 3.17
CA SER A 115 -15.50 -10.73 1.72
C SER A 115 -14.96 -12.09 1.25
N ILE A 116 -13.96 -12.65 1.94
CA ILE A 116 -13.29 -13.91 1.53
C ILE A 116 -13.66 -15.11 2.42
N GLY A 117 -14.14 -14.85 3.64
CA GLY A 117 -14.49 -15.88 4.60
C GLY A 117 -15.50 -15.41 5.64
N GLN A 118 -15.88 -16.31 6.53
CA GLN A 118 -16.76 -16.03 7.66
C GLN A 118 -16.26 -16.75 8.91
N VAL A 119 -16.50 -16.17 10.08
CA VAL A 119 -16.00 -16.63 11.37
C VAL A 119 -17.14 -17.23 12.17
N HIS A 120 -16.96 -18.44 12.65
CA HIS A 120 -17.92 -19.18 13.47
C HIS A 120 -17.36 -19.48 14.85
N GLU A 121 -18.27 -19.56 15.83
CA GLU A 121 -17.96 -20.10 17.15
C GLU A 121 -18.10 -21.62 17.12
N ALA A 122 -17.16 -22.31 17.75
CA ALA A 122 -17.25 -23.74 17.98
C ALA A 122 -16.63 -24.13 19.32
N ARG A 123 -16.85 -25.39 19.71
CA ARG A 123 -16.32 -25.97 20.94
C ARG A 123 -15.50 -27.22 20.62
N LEU A 124 -14.27 -27.24 21.12
CA LEU A 124 -13.34 -28.36 21.05
C LEU A 124 -13.03 -28.82 22.48
N GLY A 125 -13.64 -29.93 22.92
CA GLY A 125 -13.59 -30.31 24.34
C GLY A 125 -14.22 -29.25 25.23
N GLU A 126 -13.48 -28.77 26.22
CA GLU A 126 -13.92 -27.65 27.09
C GLU A 126 -13.57 -26.27 26.53
N GLN A 127 -12.81 -26.18 25.44
CA GLN A 127 -12.30 -24.92 24.90
C GLN A 127 -13.23 -24.34 23.84
N LYS A 128 -13.56 -23.05 23.96
CA LYS A 128 -14.17 -22.27 22.87
C LYS A 128 -13.10 -21.92 21.82
N VAL A 129 -13.45 -22.08 20.56
CA VAL A 129 -12.58 -21.76 19.42
C VAL A 129 -13.32 -20.91 18.38
N ALA A 130 -12.57 -20.06 17.69
CA ALA A 130 -13.05 -19.34 16.52
C ALA A 130 -12.56 -20.07 15.26
N ILE A 131 -13.48 -20.31 14.31
CA ILE A 131 -13.19 -20.96 13.04
C ILE A 131 -13.44 -19.97 11.92
N LYS A 132 -12.37 -19.49 11.26
CA LYS A 132 -12.49 -18.73 10.02
C LYS A 132 -12.57 -19.70 8.85
N LEU A 133 -13.69 -19.70 8.15
CA LEU A 133 -13.97 -20.54 6.99
C LEU A 133 -13.88 -19.73 5.70
N ARG A 134 -13.12 -20.24 4.74
CA ARG A 134 -13.04 -19.70 3.38
C ARG A 134 -14.35 -19.91 2.64
N ARG A 135 -14.85 -18.88 1.95
CA ARG A 135 -16.07 -18.98 1.14
C ARG A 135 -15.93 -20.03 0.03
N LEU A 136 -17.03 -20.73 -0.26
CA LEU A 136 -17.06 -21.75 -1.32
C LEU A 136 -16.61 -21.16 -2.66
N ASP A 137 -15.67 -21.84 -3.33
CA ASP A 137 -15.14 -21.50 -4.66
C ASP A 137 -14.59 -20.07 -4.83
N ILE A 138 -14.28 -19.36 -3.73
CA ILE A 138 -13.80 -17.97 -3.79
C ILE A 138 -12.50 -17.86 -4.56
N GLU A 139 -11.57 -18.80 -4.38
CA GLU A 139 -10.30 -18.82 -5.11
C GLU A 139 -10.53 -18.99 -6.62
N LYS A 140 -11.43 -19.89 -7.03
CA LYS A 140 -11.77 -20.09 -8.45
C LYS A 140 -12.39 -18.83 -9.04
N ARG A 141 -13.26 -18.15 -8.27
CA ARG A 141 -13.87 -16.87 -8.64
C ARG A 141 -12.82 -15.77 -8.80
N VAL A 142 -11.92 -15.63 -7.85
CA VAL A 142 -10.79 -14.68 -7.91
C VAL A 142 -9.91 -14.95 -9.14
N ARG A 143 -9.55 -16.21 -9.42
CA ARG A 143 -8.79 -16.58 -10.62
C ARG A 143 -9.55 -16.30 -11.92
N ALA A 144 -10.88 -16.43 -11.93
CA ALA A 144 -11.70 -16.04 -13.07
C ALA A 144 -11.71 -14.52 -13.26
N ASP A 145 -11.89 -13.76 -12.17
CA ASP A 145 -11.89 -12.29 -12.18
C ASP A 145 -10.55 -11.74 -12.67
N ILE A 146 -9.41 -12.27 -12.19
CA ILE A 146 -8.07 -11.90 -12.67
C ILE A 146 -7.93 -12.14 -14.17
N ARG A 147 -8.48 -13.25 -14.69
CA ARG A 147 -8.46 -13.55 -16.14
C ARG A 147 -9.30 -12.55 -16.94
N ILE A 148 -10.50 -12.21 -16.45
CA ILE A 148 -11.38 -11.23 -17.10
C ILE A 148 -10.72 -9.84 -17.09
N ILE A 149 -10.16 -9.42 -15.94
CA ILE A 149 -9.43 -8.16 -15.80
C ILE A 149 -8.24 -8.12 -16.76
N SER A 150 -7.44 -9.18 -16.81
CA SER A 150 -6.27 -9.28 -17.69
C SER A 150 -6.65 -9.21 -19.17
N PHE A 151 -7.77 -9.85 -19.54
CA PHE A 151 -8.30 -9.81 -20.90
C PHE A 151 -8.68 -8.38 -21.30
N PHE A 152 -9.46 -7.67 -20.47
CA PHE A 152 -9.86 -6.30 -20.77
C PHE A 152 -8.70 -5.31 -20.67
N ASN A 153 -7.74 -5.52 -19.77
CA ASN A 153 -6.52 -4.72 -19.74
C ASN A 153 -5.75 -4.85 -21.06
N ARG A 154 -5.62 -6.06 -21.61
CA ARG A 154 -5.00 -6.27 -22.93
C ARG A 154 -5.80 -5.58 -24.05
N LEU A 155 -7.14 -5.60 -23.97
CA LEU A 155 -8.01 -4.93 -24.93
C LEU A 155 -7.89 -3.41 -24.88
N PHE A 156 -7.81 -2.82 -23.69
CA PHE A 156 -7.66 -1.38 -23.48
C PHE A 156 -6.21 -0.90 -23.62
N ARG A 157 -5.23 -1.81 -23.64
CA ARG A 157 -3.80 -1.51 -23.77
C ARG A 157 -3.44 -0.53 -24.89
N PRO A 158 -4.04 -0.57 -26.10
CA PRO A 158 -3.76 0.41 -27.15
C PRO A 158 -4.22 1.83 -26.82
N LEU A 159 -5.18 1.99 -25.90
CA LEU A 159 -5.79 3.27 -25.56
C LEU A 159 -4.97 4.07 -24.51
N PHE A 160 -3.98 3.44 -23.88
CA PHE A 160 -3.14 4.08 -22.86
C PHE A 160 -1.85 4.69 -23.44
N SER A 161 -1.32 5.71 -22.78
CA SER A 161 0.07 6.18 -23.03
C SER A 161 1.06 5.24 -22.34
N HIS A 162 2.33 5.25 -22.73
CA HIS A 162 3.34 4.34 -22.17
C HIS A 162 3.44 4.39 -20.64
N TYR A 163 3.38 5.58 -20.03
CA TYR A 163 3.43 5.75 -18.57
C TYR A 163 2.19 5.22 -17.85
N THR A 164 0.99 5.47 -18.40
CA THR A 164 -0.26 4.97 -17.82
C THR A 164 -0.36 3.44 -17.92
N LYS A 165 0.15 2.83 -19.01
CA LYS A 165 0.21 1.35 -19.16
C LYS A 165 0.95 0.71 -18.01
N ASN A 166 2.19 1.16 -17.77
CA ASN A 166 3.05 0.58 -16.74
C ASN A 166 2.42 0.72 -15.34
N SER A 167 1.74 1.84 -15.07
CA SER A 167 1.08 2.07 -13.78
C SER A 167 -0.10 1.13 -13.54
N ILE A 168 -0.95 0.91 -14.55
CA ILE A 168 -2.11 0.03 -14.44
C ILE A 168 -1.70 -1.44 -14.41
N GLU A 169 -0.73 -1.82 -15.24
CA GLU A 169 -0.18 -3.18 -15.22
C GLU A 169 0.42 -3.51 -13.83
N ALA A 170 1.15 -2.58 -13.21
CA ALA A 170 1.65 -2.75 -11.85
C ALA A 170 0.52 -2.96 -10.84
N VAL A 171 -0.51 -2.10 -10.85
CA VAL A 171 -1.68 -2.22 -9.95
C VAL A 171 -2.40 -3.56 -10.12
N ILE A 172 -2.60 -4.03 -11.35
CA ILE A 172 -3.26 -5.31 -11.61
C ILE A 172 -2.41 -6.50 -11.13
N VAL A 173 -1.09 -6.46 -11.35
CA VAL A 173 -0.17 -7.51 -10.89
C VAL A 173 -0.15 -7.56 -9.36
N GLU A 174 -0.05 -6.41 -8.70
CA GLU A 174 -0.08 -6.29 -7.24
C GLU A 174 -1.42 -6.78 -6.67
N PHE A 175 -2.53 -6.31 -7.22
CA PHE A 175 -3.86 -6.77 -6.84
C PHE A 175 -3.98 -8.29 -6.98
N SER A 176 -3.56 -8.84 -8.11
CA SER A 176 -3.64 -10.29 -8.39
C SER A 176 -2.84 -11.09 -7.37
N LYS A 177 -1.63 -10.64 -7.03
CA LYS A 177 -0.79 -11.28 -6.01
C LYS A 177 -1.45 -11.19 -4.63
N MET A 178 -1.93 -10.01 -4.25
CA MET A 178 -2.53 -9.76 -2.95
C MET A 178 -3.81 -10.58 -2.74
N ILE A 179 -4.77 -10.54 -3.67
CA ILE A 179 -6.04 -11.25 -3.51
C ILE A 179 -5.86 -12.78 -3.51
N LEU A 180 -4.86 -13.30 -4.25
CA LEU A 180 -4.55 -14.74 -4.25
C LEU A 180 -3.91 -15.19 -2.93
N GLN A 181 -3.15 -14.32 -2.26
CA GLN A 181 -2.62 -14.61 -0.93
C GLN A 181 -3.72 -14.59 0.13
N GLU A 182 -4.67 -13.65 0.02
CA GLU A 182 -5.77 -13.46 0.97
C GLU A 182 -6.79 -14.61 0.95
N VAL A 183 -7.00 -15.27 -0.20
CA VAL A 183 -7.88 -16.47 -0.29
C VAL A 183 -7.27 -17.75 0.26
N ASN A 184 -6.04 -17.74 0.78
CA ASN A 184 -5.42 -18.91 1.39
C ASN A 184 -5.29 -18.72 2.90
N MET A 185 -6.09 -19.46 3.67
CA MET A 185 -6.12 -19.38 5.14
C MET A 185 -4.77 -19.79 5.77
N THR A 186 -3.98 -20.60 5.08
CA THR A 186 -2.62 -20.97 5.51
C THR A 186 -1.69 -19.75 5.53
N THR A 187 -1.89 -18.77 4.64
CA THR A 187 -1.11 -17.51 4.67
C THR A 187 -1.38 -16.76 5.97
N GLU A 188 -2.66 -16.66 6.37
CA GLU A 188 -3.06 -16.00 7.61
C GLU A 188 -2.55 -16.75 8.84
N LEU A 189 -2.58 -18.10 8.83
CA LEU A 189 -1.99 -18.92 9.88
C LEU A 189 -0.50 -18.58 10.11
N HIS A 190 0.30 -18.59 9.02
CA HIS A 190 1.73 -18.28 9.11
C HIS A 190 1.97 -16.85 9.60
N ASN A 191 1.15 -15.88 9.14
CA ASN A 191 1.21 -14.52 9.63
C ASN A 191 0.93 -14.46 11.13
N LEU A 192 -0.13 -15.10 11.61
CA LEU A 192 -0.49 -15.14 13.02
C LEU A 192 0.64 -15.75 13.88
N GLN A 193 1.19 -16.90 13.48
CA GLN A 193 2.30 -17.55 14.21
C GLN A 193 3.54 -16.67 14.28
N LYS A 194 3.97 -16.14 13.12
CA LYS A 194 5.14 -15.29 13.02
C LYS A 194 4.97 -14.00 13.82
N PHE A 195 3.80 -13.37 13.70
CA PHE A 195 3.51 -12.13 14.39
C PHE A 195 3.43 -12.33 15.91
N SER A 196 2.76 -13.39 16.36
CA SER A 196 2.69 -13.74 17.79
C SER A 196 4.07 -13.98 18.40
N THR A 197 4.96 -14.66 17.67
CA THR A 197 6.34 -14.89 18.10
C THR A 197 7.16 -13.59 18.13
N THR A 198 7.02 -12.78 17.07
CA THR A 198 7.78 -11.51 16.92
C THR A 198 7.43 -10.52 18.02
N TYR A 199 6.16 -10.46 18.43
CA TYR A 199 5.63 -9.48 19.37
C TYR A 199 5.20 -10.05 20.71
N ALA A 200 5.74 -11.21 21.11
CA ALA A 200 5.40 -11.88 22.36
C ALA A 200 5.55 -11.00 23.61
N ARG A 201 6.43 -9.99 23.57
CA ARG A 201 6.71 -9.05 24.68
C ARG A 201 6.01 -7.69 24.56
N SER A 202 5.16 -7.50 23.56
CA SER A 202 4.45 -6.23 23.32
C SER A 202 3.35 -5.93 24.36
N GLY A 203 2.93 -6.95 25.11
CA GLY A 203 1.75 -6.87 25.99
C GLY A 203 0.42 -6.80 25.23
N ILE A 204 0.44 -7.06 23.91
CA ILE A 204 -0.76 -7.27 23.09
C ILE A 204 -1.03 -8.77 23.03
N ARG A 205 -2.30 -9.15 23.12
CA ARG A 205 -2.74 -10.54 23.02
C ARG A 205 -3.08 -10.88 21.58
N PHE A 206 -2.76 -12.11 21.21
CA PHE A 206 -3.06 -12.68 19.90
C PHE A 206 -3.75 -14.03 20.08
N PRO A 207 -4.70 -14.39 19.20
CA PRO A 207 -5.26 -15.73 19.18
C PRO A 207 -4.18 -16.79 19.04
N THR A 208 -4.33 -17.92 19.74
CA THR A 208 -3.45 -19.07 19.57
C THR A 208 -4.00 -19.95 18.46
N PRO A 209 -3.27 -20.20 17.36
CA PRO A 209 -3.73 -21.10 16.32
C PRO A 209 -3.70 -22.56 16.80
N LEU A 210 -4.71 -23.34 16.42
CA LEU A 210 -4.74 -24.78 16.63
C LEU A 210 -4.37 -25.48 15.32
N GLU A 211 -3.07 -25.54 15.04
CA GLU A 211 -2.51 -25.94 13.73
C GLU A 211 -3.03 -27.28 13.20
N ALA A 212 -3.27 -28.25 14.09
CA ALA A 212 -3.78 -29.57 13.72
C ALA A 212 -5.16 -29.54 13.02
N TYR A 213 -5.91 -28.46 13.18
CA TYR A 213 -7.23 -28.27 12.59
C TYR A 213 -7.25 -27.19 11.49
N CYS A 214 -6.08 -26.67 11.10
CA CYS A 214 -5.98 -25.65 10.06
C CYS A 214 -5.73 -26.28 8.68
N SER A 215 -6.23 -25.62 7.64
CA SER A 215 -6.03 -25.99 6.24
C SER A 215 -6.14 -24.74 5.35
N GLU A 216 -6.03 -24.90 4.04
CA GLU A 216 -6.27 -23.78 3.09
C GLU A 216 -7.71 -23.24 3.17
N ASP A 217 -8.65 -24.04 3.69
CA ASP A 217 -10.08 -23.73 3.78
C ASP A 217 -10.52 -23.24 5.15
N ALA A 218 -9.77 -23.55 6.21
CA ALA A 218 -10.14 -23.20 7.58
C ALA A 218 -8.93 -22.79 8.43
N LEU A 219 -9.08 -21.72 9.19
CA LEU A 219 -8.18 -21.32 10.26
C LEU A 219 -8.91 -21.46 11.59
N VAL A 220 -8.40 -22.33 12.46
CA VAL A 220 -8.93 -22.59 13.80
C VAL A 220 -8.01 -21.96 14.83
N MET A 221 -8.55 -21.15 15.72
CA MET A 221 -7.78 -20.41 16.74
C MET A 221 -8.56 -20.29 18.05
N SER A 222 -7.87 -19.93 19.14
CA SER A 222 -8.52 -19.62 20.42
C SER A 222 -9.59 -18.57 20.24
N PHE A 223 -10.70 -18.75 20.95
CA PHE A 223 -11.73 -17.73 21.01
C PHE A 223 -11.31 -16.62 21.98
N GLU A 224 -11.32 -15.39 21.50
CA GLU A 224 -10.94 -14.22 22.29
C GLU A 224 -12.18 -13.41 22.68
N GLU A 225 -12.33 -13.15 23.97
CA GLU A 225 -13.47 -12.40 24.53
C GLU A 225 -13.06 -10.96 24.89
N GLY A 226 -13.85 -9.99 24.45
CA GLY A 226 -13.61 -8.58 24.73
C GLY A 226 -14.64 -7.64 24.11
N PHE A 227 -14.41 -6.35 24.30
CA PHE A 227 -15.22 -5.27 23.75
C PHE A 227 -14.52 -4.71 22.52
N ARG A 228 -15.28 -4.27 21.52
CA ARG A 228 -14.65 -3.61 20.37
C ARG A 228 -14.00 -2.31 20.82
N PHE A 229 -12.87 -1.97 20.20
CA PHE A 229 -12.12 -0.76 20.52
C PHE A 229 -12.93 0.54 20.31
N ASP A 230 -13.93 0.51 19.42
CA ASP A 230 -14.83 1.64 19.13
C ASP A 230 -16.10 1.68 20.02
N ASP A 231 -16.29 0.73 20.94
CA ASP A 231 -17.47 0.66 21.82
C ASP A 231 -17.31 1.54 23.08
N LYS A 232 -17.59 2.84 22.91
CA LYS A 232 -17.50 3.85 23.98
C LYS A 232 -18.24 3.48 25.25
N GLU A 233 -19.47 3.01 25.10
CA GLU A 233 -20.38 2.78 26.22
C GLU A 233 -19.85 1.66 27.11
N ARG A 234 -19.37 0.56 26.52
CA ARG A 234 -18.77 -0.53 27.28
C ARG A 234 -17.45 -0.13 27.91
N LEU A 235 -16.57 0.57 27.19
CA LEU A 235 -15.28 1.01 27.74
C LEU A 235 -15.48 1.93 28.96
N GLN A 236 -16.45 2.84 28.91
CA GLN A 236 -16.81 3.71 30.04
C GLN A 236 -17.41 2.92 31.21
N LYS A 237 -18.32 1.98 30.92
CA LYS A 237 -18.97 1.14 31.94
C LYS A 237 -17.95 0.31 32.72
N GLU A 238 -16.97 -0.25 32.02
CA GLU A 238 -15.88 -1.06 32.59
C GLU A 238 -14.72 -0.20 33.12
N LYS A 239 -14.85 1.15 33.07
CA LYS A 239 -13.87 2.12 33.57
C LYS A 239 -12.47 1.92 32.97
N ILE A 240 -12.40 1.57 31.70
CA ILE A 240 -11.14 1.38 30.98
C ILE A 240 -10.58 2.74 30.58
N ASP A 241 -9.30 2.99 30.90
CA ASP A 241 -8.62 4.22 30.49
C ASP A 241 -8.30 4.19 28.99
N PHE A 242 -9.10 4.92 28.22
CA PHE A 242 -8.92 5.03 26.77
C PHE A 242 -7.55 5.60 26.39
N ARG A 243 -7.01 6.57 27.16
CA ARG A 243 -5.72 7.20 26.85
C ARG A 243 -4.58 6.18 26.97
N ALA A 244 -4.64 5.32 27.99
CA ALA A 244 -3.66 4.26 28.17
C ALA A 244 -3.70 3.24 27.02
N ILE A 245 -4.89 2.78 26.60
CA ILE A 245 -5.01 1.78 25.52
C ILE A 245 -4.63 2.36 24.15
N ILE A 246 -5.01 3.60 23.82
CA ILE A 246 -4.62 4.22 22.54
C ILE A 246 -3.13 4.50 22.49
N GLY A 247 -2.53 4.95 23.59
CA GLY A 247 -1.07 5.13 23.68
C GLY A 247 -0.31 3.81 23.48
N LYS A 248 -0.82 2.72 24.08
CA LYS A 248 -0.27 1.36 23.86
C LYS A 248 -0.41 0.93 22.40
N LEU A 249 -1.55 1.22 21.76
CA LEU A 249 -1.77 0.91 20.34
C LEU A 249 -0.80 1.68 19.44
N ILE A 250 -0.63 2.99 19.63
CA ILE A 250 0.33 3.82 18.88
C ILE A 250 1.74 3.26 19.05
N SER A 251 2.16 3.00 20.29
CA SER A 251 3.50 2.46 20.56
C SER A 251 3.71 1.12 19.85
N PHE A 252 2.69 0.27 19.86
CA PHE A 252 2.76 -1.04 19.21
C PHE A 252 2.87 -0.93 17.68
N TYR A 253 2.08 -0.09 17.03
CA TYR A 253 2.19 0.13 15.58
C TYR A 253 3.49 0.85 15.18
N THR A 254 3.98 1.75 16.02
CA THR A 254 5.27 2.43 15.82
C THR A 254 6.42 1.42 15.83
N GLU A 255 6.46 0.52 16.83
CA GLU A 255 7.45 -0.56 16.90
C GLU A 255 7.38 -1.44 15.63
N GLN A 256 6.18 -1.83 15.23
CA GLN A 256 5.99 -2.70 14.06
C GLN A 256 6.51 -2.06 12.76
N MET A 257 6.17 -0.80 12.54
CA MET A 257 6.40 -0.13 11.26
C MET A 257 7.84 0.38 11.14
N LEU A 258 8.39 0.95 12.21
CA LEU A 258 9.67 1.66 12.17
C LEU A 258 10.83 0.83 12.71
N LEU A 259 10.60 0.05 13.77
CA LEU A 259 11.67 -0.74 14.39
C LEU A 259 11.81 -2.11 13.72
N ARG A 260 10.76 -2.92 13.72
CA ARG A 260 10.82 -4.29 13.21
C ARG A 260 10.57 -4.42 11.71
N GLY A 261 9.79 -3.51 11.14
CA GLY A 261 9.41 -3.55 9.74
C GLY A 261 8.52 -4.72 9.34
N TYR A 262 7.80 -5.30 10.29
CA TYR A 262 6.82 -6.35 10.03
C TYR A 262 5.52 -5.95 10.72
N PHE A 263 4.59 -5.36 9.98
CA PHE A 263 3.46 -4.64 10.56
C PHE A 263 2.13 -5.14 10.06
N HIS A 264 1.15 -5.02 10.94
CA HIS A 264 -0.26 -5.23 10.62
C HIS A 264 -0.78 -4.04 9.82
N ALA A 265 -1.33 -4.28 8.63
CA ALA A 265 -1.69 -3.21 7.72
C ALA A 265 -3.19 -2.87 7.76
N ASP A 266 -4.00 -3.55 8.59
CA ASP A 266 -5.46 -3.37 8.65
C ASP A 266 -6.01 -3.19 10.07
N PRO A 267 -5.65 -2.11 10.79
CA PRO A 267 -6.07 -1.84 12.18
C PRO A 267 -7.57 -1.49 12.31
N HIS A 268 -8.43 -2.09 11.48
CA HIS A 268 -9.85 -1.83 11.50
C HIS A 268 -10.42 -2.09 12.91
N PRO A 269 -11.28 -1.21 13.47
CA PRO A 269 -11.78 -1.34 14.84
C PRO A 269 -12.42 -2.70 15.14
N GLY A 270 -13.03 -3.34 14.14
CA GLY A 270 -13.59 -4.69 14.29
C GLY A 270 -12.56 -5.80 14.58
N ASN A 271 -11.27 -5.58 14.29
CA ASN A 271 -10.19 -6.52 14.53
C ASN A 271 -9.45 -6.24 15.84
N LEU A 272 -9.82 -5.18 16.56
CA LEU A 272 -9.23 -4.74 17.82
C LEU A 272 -10.24 -4.91 18.95
N LEU A 273 -9.94 -5.81 19.89
CA LEU A 273 -10.70 -5.95 21.12
C LEU A 273 -9.93 -5.42 22.32
N VAL A 274 -10.69 -5.06 23.35
CA VAL A 274 -10.19 -4.68 24.66
C VAL A 274 -10.84 -5.61 25.69
N THR A 275 -10.03 -6.28 26.49
CA THR A 275 -10.55 -7.11 27.60
C THR A 275 -11.11 -6.23 28.72
N PRO A 276 -11.92 -6.78 29.65
CA PRO A 276 -12.32 -6.07 30.87
C PRO A 276 -11.15 -5.58 31.74
N LYS A 277 -9.94 -6.13 31.52
CA LYS A 277 -8.70 -5.70 32.21
C LYS A 277 -7.96 -4.58 31.48
N GLY A 278 -8.46 -4.11 30.33
CA GLY A 278 -7.77 -3.11 29.50
C GLY A 278 -6.63 -3.67 28.64
N GLU A 279 -6.57 -4.99 28.44
CA GLU A 279 -5.60 -5.61 27.53
C GLU A 279 -6.10 -5.57 26.08
N LEU A 280 -5.23 -5.16 25.16
CA LEU A 280 -5.54 -5.14 23.72
C LEU A 280 -5.38 -6.52 23.10
N ILE A 281 -6.31 -6.89 22.23
CA ILE A 281 -6.31 -8.13 21.45
C ILE A 281 -6.42 -7.78 19.96
N LEU A 282 -5.58 -8.40 19.13
CA LEU A 282 -5.63 -8.28 17.67
C LEU A 282 -6.05 -9.61 17.03
N LEU A 283 -7.12 -9.62 16.23
CA LEU A 283 -7.80 -10.86 15.78
C LEU A 283 -7.50 -11.33 14.35
N ASP A 284 -7.12 -10.42 13.46
CA ASP A 284 -7.03 -10.69 12.02
C ASP A 284 -5.59 -10.52 11.55
N PHE A 285 -5.08 -11.49 10.79
CA PHE A 285 -3.71 -11.47 10.27
C PHE A 285 -3.67 -11.69 8.76
N GLY A 286 -4.82 -11.51 8.08
CA GLY A 286 -4.94 -11.60 6.63
C GLY A 286 -4.12 -10.54 5.90
N MET A 287 -3.88 -9.38 6.54
CA MET A 287 -3.08 -8.30 5.97
C MET A 287 -1.91 -7.89 6.86
N VAL A 288 -0.81 -8.65 6.75
CA VAL A 288 0.49 -8.31 7.36
C VAL A 288 1.52 -8.04 6.25
N LYS A 289 2.34 -7.01 6.43
CA LYS A 289 3.32 -6.56 5.43
C LYS A 289 4.70 -6.39 6.05
N SER A 290 5.72 -6.55 5.21
CA SER A 290 7.10 -6.23 5.57
C SER A 290 7.54 -4.95 4.87
N ILE A 291 8.21 -4.06 5.60
CA ILE A 291 8.80 -2.83 5.07
C ILE A 291 10.31 -3.06 4.95
N PRO A 292 10.92 -2.91 3.75
CA PRO A 292 12.36 -3.00 3.58
C PRO A 292 13.11 -2.03 4.49
N ASN A 293 14.30 -2.43 4.98
CA ASN A 293 15.08 -1.61 5.91
C ASN A 293 15.34 -0.20 5.36
N GLN A 294 15.76 -0.08 4.10
CA GLN A 294 16.03 1.20 3.43
C GLN A 294 14.80 2.12 3.44
N THR A 295 13.61 1.56 3.24
CA THR A 295 12.35 2.32 3.32
C THR A 295 12.09 2.78 4.75
N ARG A 296 12.33 1.95 5.76
CA ARG A 296 12.15 2.34 7.18
C ARG A 296 13.07 3.48 7.58
N ILE A 297 14.34 3.39 7.20
CA ILE A 297 15.33 4.45 7.43
C ILE A 297 14.83 5.76 6.81
N ALA A 298 14.44 5.73 5.53
CA ALA A 298 13.94 6.92 4.85
C ALA A 298 12.68 7.51 5.51
N ILE A 299 11.78 6.69 6.09
CA ILE A 299 10.63 7.18 6.87
C ILE A 299 11.08 7.84 8.17
N ILE A 300 12.00 7.21 8.91
CA ILE A 300 12.53 7.75 10.16
C ILE A 300 13.23 9.09 9.92
N GLU A 301 14.03 9.18 8.85
CA GLU A 301 14.68 10.42 8.42
C GLU A 301 13.66 11.50 8.07
N LEU A 302 12.60 11.14 7.36
CA LEU A 302 11.53 12.06 6.99
C LEU A 302 10.79 12.60 8.22
N LEU A 303 10.46 11.74 9.19
CA LEU A 303 9.83 12.14 10.46
C LEU A 303 10.76 13.02 11.31
N LYS A 304 12.04 12.67 11.40
CA LYS A 304 13.05 13.46 12.11
C LYS A 304 13.20 14.84 11.47
N ALA A 305 13.36 14.89 10.15
CA ALA A 305 13.51 16.11 9.38
C ALA A 305 12.29 17.04 9.53
N ALA A 306 11.08 16.48 9.50
CA ALA A 306 9.85 17.22 9.73
C ALA A 306 9.82 17.88 11.12
N ASN A 307 10.24 17.16 12.16
CA ASN A 307 10.28 17.68 13.53
C ASN A 307 11.36 18.73 13.76
N GLU A 308 12.53 18.53 13.17
CA GLU A 308 13.67 19.46 13.28
C GLU A 308 13.56 20.64 12.29
N LYS A 309 12.54 20.62 11.41
CA LYS A 309 12.37 21.56 10.30
C LYS A 309 13.59 21.57 9.36
N ASP A 310 14.22 20.41 9.18
CA ASP A 310 15.33 20.22 8.22
C ASP A 310 14.75 19.93 6.83
N TYR A 311 14.57 20.98 6.03
CA TYR A 311 13.95 20.88 4.71
C TYR A 311 14.80 20.09 3.70
N GLU A 312 16.13 20.18 3.79
CA GLU A 312 17.03 19.45 2.88
C GLU A 312 16.98 17.94 3.16
N LEU A 313 17.04 17.55 4.45
CA LEU A 313 16.89 16.16 4.85
C LEU A 313 15.51 15.63 4.47
N TYR A 314 14.45 16.41 4.69
CA TYR A 314 13.08 16.04 4.33
C TYR A 314 12.93 15.72 2.83
N ILE A 315 13.52 16.55 1.95
CA ILE A 315 13.47 16.31 0.50
C ILE A 315 14.34 15.12 0.11
N SER A 316 15.54 14.99 0.66
CA SER A 316 16.44 13.87 0.37
C SER A 316 15.80 12.53 0.76
N ALA A 317 15.15 12.48 1.92
CA ALA A 317 14.40 11.33 2.40
C ALA A 317 13.18 11.07 1.52
N SER A 318 12.42 12.12 1.15
CA SER A 318 11.29 12.03 0.23
C SER A 318 11.68 11.47 -1.14
N LYS A 319 12.86 11.83 -1.66
CA LYS A 319 13.43 11.28 -2.90
C LYS A 319 13.88 9.82 -2.74
N ARG A 320 14.55 9.46 -1.63
CA ARG A 320 14.89 8.06 -1.31
C ARG A 320 13.65 7.18 -1.21
N LEU A 321 12.60 7.73 -0.62
CA LEU A 321 11.29 7.11 -0.55
C LEU A 321 10.56 7.12 -1.90
N GLY A 322 11.08 7.73 -2.97
CA GLY A 322 10.43 7.77 -4.29
C GLY A 322 9.15 8.59 -4.36
N THR A 323 8.76 9.28 -3.28
CA THR A 323 7.56 10.14 -3.21
C THR A 323 7.68 11.36 -4.11
N ILE A 324 8.91 11.86 -4.24
CA ILE A 324 9.29 12.96 -5.11
C ILE A 324 10.17 12.37 -6.22
N ALA A 325 9.90 12.75 -7.48
CA ALA A 325 10.76 12.37 -8.59
C ALA A 325 12.20 12.83 -8.34
N TYR A 326 13.16 11.97 -8.67
CA TYR A 326 14.57 12.24 -8.38
C TYR A 326 15.05 13.54 -9.04
N GLU A 327 14.51 13.84 -10.22
CA GLU A 327 14.80 15.01 -11.06
C GLU A 327 14.21 16.32 -10.52
N ALA A 328 13.33 16.26 -9.52
CA ALA A 328 12.65 17.46 -9.03
C ALA A 328 13.64 18.44 -8.35
N PRO A 329 13.56 19.75 -8.64
CA PRO A 329 14.50 20.75 -8.12
C PRO A 329 14.37 20.89 -6.60
N VAL A 330 15.48 20.62 -5.89
CA VAL A 330 15.51 20.59 -4.42
C VAL A 330 15.19 21.97 -3.82
N GLY A 331 15.67 23.06 -4.42
CA GLY A 331 15.42 24.41 -3.91
C GLY A 331 13.93 24.82 -3.93
N GLU A 332 13.21 24.51 -5.01
CA GLU A 332 11.77 24.80 -5.12
C GLU A 332 10.94 23.96 -4.13
N LEU A 333 11.33 22.70 -3.96
CA LEU A 333 10.69 21.78 -3.01
C LEU A 333 10.96 22.14 -1.55
N ALA A 334 12.12 22.74 -1.24
CA ALA A 334 12.45 23.22 0.10
C ALA A 334 11.56 24.38 0.48
N LEU A 335 11.40 25.36 -0.42
CA LEU A 335 10.52 26.50 -0.21
C LEU A 335 9.05 26.08 -0.03
N LEU A 336 8.61 25.07 -0.79
CA LEU A 336 7.27 24.49 -0.64
C LEU A 336 7.10 23.73 0.68
N SER A 337 8.12 22.96 1.09
CA SER A 337 8.12 22.22 2.35
C SER A 337 8.12 23.17 3.55
N GLU A 338 8.92 24.23 3.50
CA GLU A 338 8.96 25.31 4.48
C GLU A 338 7.56 25.91 4.70
N ARG A 339 6.89 26.30 3.61
CA ARG A 339 5.50 26.79 3.67
C ARG A 339 4.54 25.76 4.26
N MET A 340 4.67 24.49 3.90
CA MET A 340 3.84 23.43 4.49
C MET A 340 4.05 23.33 6.02
N PHE A 341 5.30 23.30 6.48
CA PHE A 341 5.60 23.20 7.91
C PHE A 341 5.19 24.44 8.70
N GLU A 342 5.20 25.64 8.10
CA GLU A 342 4.63 26.84 8.71
C GLU A 342 3.11 26.74 8.90
N ILE A 343 2.39 26.10 7.96
CA ILE A 343 0.94 25.85 8.10
C ILE A 343 0.69 24.87 9.24
N PHE A 344 1.34 23.70 9.19
CA PHE A 344 1.05 22.60 10.11
C PHE A 344 1.61 22.83 11.51
N GLY A 345 2.59 23.73 11.68
CA GLY A 345 3.19 24.08 12.96
C GLY A 345 2.56 25.28 13.68
N ASN A 346 1.60 25.97 13.06
CA ASN A 346 1.02 27.20 13.62
C ASN A 346 -0.42 26.96 14.10
N GLU A 347 -0.56 26.67 15.40
CA GLU A 347 -1.85 26.45 16.07
C GLU A 347 -2.76 27.70 16.10
N ASN A 348 -2.24 28.87 15.72
CA ASN A 348 -2.95 30.15 15.75
C ASN A 348 -3.49 30.62 14.38
N LEU A 349 -3.39 29.81 13.32
CA LEU A 349 -3.91 30.18 12.01
C LEU A 349 -5.44 30.12 11.95
N SER A 350 -6.06 31.19 11.45
CA SER A 350 -7.51 31.19 11.18
C SER A 350 -7.86 30.17 10.10
N SER A 351 -9.07 29.61 10.14
CA SER A 351 -9.55 28.61 9.17
C SER A 351 -9.45 29.09 7.71
N GLU A 352 -9.61 30.40 7.49
CA GLU A 352 -9.48 31.05 6.18
C GLU A 352 -8.02 31.10 5.69
N SER A 353 -7.07 31.40 6.59
CA SER A 353 -5.64 31.41 6.28
C SER A 353 -5.12 30.00 5.99
N MET A 354 -5.60 29.00 6.75
CA MET A 354 -5.32 27.59 6.49
C MET A 354 -5.87 27.13 5.14
N GLN A 355 -7.10 27.52 4.79
CA GLN A 355 -7.68 27.19 3.47
C GLN A 355 -6.87 27.78 2.33
N LYS A 356 -6.49 29.06 2.43
CA LYS A 356 -5.72 29.75 1.39
C LYS A 356 -4.33 29.11 1.20
N LEU A 357 -3.60 28.86 2.28
CA LEU A 357 -2.30 28.21 2.19
C LEU A 357 -2.40 26.75 1.73
N ALA A 358 -3.41 25.99 2.15
CA ALA A 358 -3.66 24.65 1.64
C ALA A 358 -3.95 24.67 0.12
N PHE A 359 -4.68 25.67 -0.35
CA PHE A 359 -4.95 25.87 -1.79
C PHE A 359 -3.67 26.23 -2.56
N ASP A 360 -2.80 27.06 -1.99
CA ASP A 360 -1.52 27.43 -2.60
C ASP A 360 -0.54 26.24 -2.67
N VAL A 361 -0.50 25.40 -1.63
CA VAL A 361 0.26 24.14 -1.62
C VAL A 361 -0.31 23.16 -2.65
N LEU A 362 -1.64 22.99 -2.72
CA LEU A 362 -2.31 22.13 -3.71
C LEU A 362 -2.06 22.59 -5.15
N ASN A 363 -2.06 23.91 -5.40
CA ASN A 363 -1.73 24.46 -6.72
C ASN A 363 -0.26 24.25 -7.08
N SER A 364 0.66 24.40 -6.12
CA SER A 364 2.10 24.23 -6.33
C SER A 364 2.51 22.77 -6.52
N THR A 365 1.72 21.83 -6.01
CA THR A 365 1.96 20.38 -6.13
C THR A 365 1.26 19.74 -7.35
N ARG A 366 0.40 20.49 -8.04
CA ARG A 366 -0.48 19.98 -9.10
C ARG A 366 0.25 19.38 -10.31
N ASP A 367 1.42 19.90 -10.63
CA ASP A 367 2.23 19.48 -11.77
C ASP A 367 3.44 18.61 -11.36
N LEU A 368 3.63 18.37 -10.05
CA LEU A 368 4.69 17.52 -9.54
C LEU A 368 4.27 16.03 -9.65
N PRO A 369 5.11 15.16 -10.25
CA PRO A 369 4.82 13.74 -10.36
C PRO A 369 5.05 13.04 -9.00
N PHE A 370 4.16 13.28 -8.04
CA PHE A 370 4.16 12.55 -6.77
C PHE A 370 3.82 11.09 -7.00
N LYS A 371 4.68 10.19 -6.52
CA LYS A 371 4.44 8.74 -6.58
C LYS A 371 4.72 8.14 -5.20
N LEU A 372 3.67 7.95 -4.40
CA LEU A 372 3.84 7.27 -3.13
C LEU A 372 4.18 5.78 -3.36
N PRO A 373 5.24 5.23 -2.72
CA PRO A 373 5.45 3.78 -2.68
C PRO A 373 4.28 3.09 -2.00
N GLN A 374 4.14 1.81 -2.31
CA GLN A 374 3.09 0.98 -1.75
C GLN A 374 3.19 0.88 -0.22
N GLU A 375 4.40 0.76 0.31
CA GLU A 375 4.67 0.67 1.75
C GLU A 375 4.24 1.95 2.46
N ALA A 376 4.51 3.13 1.87
CA ALA A 376 4.11 4.42 2.42
C ALA A 376 2.59 4.57 2.46
N ILE A 377 1.87 4.05 1.46
CA ILE A 377 0.41 4.07 1.42
C ILE A 377 -0.18 3.27 2.58
N TYR A 378 0.34 2.06 2.83
CA TYR A 378 -0.13 1.25 3.96
C TYR A 378 0.15 1.95 5.30
N ILE A 379 1.30 2.60 5.43
CA ILE A 379 1.67 3.37 6.62
C ILE A 379 0.72 4.55 6.85
N LEU A 380 0.45 5.33 5.81
CA LEU A 380 -0.50 6.45 5.87
C LEU A 380 -1.91 5.97 6.20
N ARG A 381 -2.36 4.85 5.61
CA ARG A 381 -3.66 4.24 5.91
C ARG A 381 -3.76 3.83 7.39
N VAL A 382 -2.76 3.09 7.89
CA VAL A 382 -2.71 2.66 9.29
C VAL A 382 -2.72 3.87 10.21
N SER A 383 -1.91 4.89 9.91
CA SER A 383 -1.83 6.13 10.70
C SER A 383 -3.17 6.86 10.74
N ALA A 384 -3.84 7.02 9.59
CA ALA A 384 -5.14 7.68 9.50
C ALA A 384 -6.24 6.92 10.25
N ILE A 385 -6.23 5.59 10.23
CA ILE A 385 -7.20 4.78 10.99
C ILE A 385 -6.95 4.96 12.50
N ILE A 386 -5.69 4.90 12.95
CA ILE A 386 -5.33 5.09 14.37
C ILE A 386 -5.69 6.51 14.83
N GLU A 387 -5.45 7.52 14.00
CA GLU A 387 -5.85 8.91 14.26
C GLU A 387 -7.37 9.05 14.37
N GLY A 388 -8.12 8.45 13.45
CA GLY A 388 -9.59 8.39 13.50
C GLY A 388 -10.11 7.72 14.78
N LEU A 389 -9.46 6.63 15.21
CA LEU A 389 -9.76 5.95 16.46
C LEU A 389 -9.49 6.85 17.68
N GLY A 390 -8.39 7.60 17.69
CA GLY A 390 -8.03 8.49 18.79
C GLY A 390 -8.90 9.75 18.85
N THR A 391 -9.15 10.41 17.73
CA THR A 391 -10.00 11.62 17.62
C THR A 391 -11.45 11.36 18.01
N THR A 392 -11.90 10.12 17.90
CA THR A 392 -13.20 9.70 18.42
C THR A 392 -13.33 9.91 19.94
N TYR A 393 -12.22 9.96 20.69
CA TYR A 393 -12.22 10.02 22.17
C TYR A 393 -11.41 11.19 22.76
N ILE A 394 -10.44 11.71 22.03
CA ILE A 394 -9.53 12.77 22.45
C ILE A 394 -9.62 13.90 21.42
N GLU A 395 -10.09 15.07 21.84
CA GLU A 395 -10.08 16.27 20.99
C GLU A 395 -8.63 16.62 20.60
N ASN A 396 -8.41 16.92 19.32
CA ASN A 396 -7.09 17.25 18.74
C ASN A 396 -6.01 16.16 18.89
N PHE A 397 -6.42 14.89 18.92
CA PHE A 397 -5.47 13.77 18.91
C PHE A 397 -4.60 13.78 17.65
N ASN A 398 -3.28 13.81 17.81
CA ASN A 398 -2.30 13.77 16.72
C ASN A 398 -1.29 12.64 16.99
N GLY A 399 -1.53 11.47 16.40
CA GLY A 399 -0.64 10.31 16.56
C GLY A 399 0.78 10.55 16.05
N ILE A 400 0.99 11.47 15.10
CA ILE A 400 2.32 11.80 14.55
C ILE A 400 3.18 12.53 15.59
N LYS A 401 2.57 13.41 16.40
CA LYS A 401 3.26 14.13 17.48
C LYS A 401 3.81 13.18 18.55
N ASP A 402 3.10 12.07 18.79
CA ASP A 402 3.45 11.08 19.81
C ASP A 402 4.44 10.00 19.31
N ILE A 403 4.59 9.82 18.00
CA ILE A 403 5.49 8.82 17.41
C ILE A 403 6.97 9.11 17.72
N LEU A 404 7.39 10.38 17.71
CA LEU A 404 8.81 10.74 17.86
C LEU A 404 9.37 10.50 19.27
N PRO A 405 8.69 10.90 20.36
CA PRO A 405 9.11 10.50 21.71
C PRO A 405 9.14 8.98 21.88
N ILE A 406 8.16 8.25 21.32
CA ILE A 406 8.12 6.79 21.32
C ILE A 406 9.34 6.21 20.58
N LEU A 407 9.74 6.78 19.44
CA LEU A 407 10.96 6.38 18.74
C LEU A 407 12.21 6.65 19.59
N GLN A 408 12.32 7.82 20.19
CA GLN A 408 13.45 8.18 21.06
C GLN A 408 13.57 7.25 22.29
N ASP A 409 12.45 6.87 22.90
CA ASP A 409 12.40 6.04 24.10
C ASP A 409 12.55 4.54 23.82
N ASN A 410 12.10 4.07 22.65
CA ASN A 410 12.11 2.65 22.30
C ASN A 410 13.32 2.20 21.48
N ILE A 411 13.99 3.12 20.76
CA ILE A 411 15.25 2.80 20.08
C ILE A 411 16.32 2.26 21.06
N PRO A 412 16.54 2.85 22.25
CA PRO A 412 17.48 2.32 23.24
C PRO A 412 16.99 1.03 23.94
N LYS A 413 15.67 0.86 24.14
CA LYS A 413 15.11 -0.34 24.81
C LYS A 413 15.08 -1.56 23.90
N ALA A 414 15.01 -1.36 22.58
CA ALA A 414 15.07 -2.41 21.58
C ALA A 414 16.49 -2.98 21.34
N LEU A 415 17.53 -2.39 21.95
CA LEU A 415 18.94 -2.82 21.86
C LEU A 415 19.22 -4.24 22.40
N GLY A 416 18.25 -4.90 23.04
CA GLY A 416 18.39 -6.25 23.57
C GLY A 416 17.84 -7.38 22.69
N ALA A 417 17.42 -7.12 21.45
CA ALA A 417 16.88 -8.13 20.54
C ALA A 417 17.44 -7.97 19.12
N ASP A 418 18.18 -8.99 18.63
CA ASP A 418 18.84 -9.10 17.32
C ASP A 418 19.73 -7.91 16.90
N GLU A 419 21.02 -8.06 17.21
CA GLU A 419 22.03 -7.00 17.25
C GLU A 419 22.37 -6.39 15.87
N SER A 420 22.36 -7.13 14.74
CA SER A 420 22.97 -6.60 13.50
C SER A 420 22.12 -5.58 12.72
N ILE A 421 20.79 -5.74 12.72
CA ILE A 421 19.89 -4.89 11.90
C ILE A 421 19.50 -3.63 12.67
N LEU A 422 19.24 -3.76 13.98
CA LEU A 422 18.97 -2.64 14.86
C LEU A 422 20.19 -1.74 15.02
N GLU A 423 21.41 -2.28 15.10
CA GLU A 423 22.63 -1.48 15.08
C GLU A 423 22.77 -0.65 13.81
N SER A 424 22.40 -1.16 12.63
CA SER A 424 22.43 -0.38 11.38
C SER A 424 21.48 0.81 11.44
N ILE A 425 20.22 0.59 11.87
CA ILE A 425 19.22 1.65 11.98
C ILE A 425 19.63 2.67 13.04
N ILE A 426 20.22 2.22 14.15
CA ILE A 426 20.69 3.07 15.24
C ILE A 426 21.92 3.85 14.85
N LYS A 427 22.88 3.21 14.16
CA LYS A 427 24.06 3.88 13.63
C LYS A 427 23.65 4.95 12.63
N GLU A 428 22.70 4.64 11.75
CA GLU A 428 22.16 5.59 10.81
C GLU A 428 21.45 6.73 11.54
N PHE A 429 20.50 6.45 12.44
CA PHE A 429 19.81 7.43 13.28
C PHE A 429 20.75 8.31 14.13
N LYS A 430 21.80 7.74 14.72
CA LYS A 430 22.83 8.46 15.50
C LYS A 430 23.81 9.22 14.61
N SER A 431 24.08 8.73 13.40
CA SER A 431 24.88 9.44 12.40
C SER A 431 24.09 10.54 11.71
N LEU A 432 22.75 10.55 11.85
CA LEU A 432 21.95 11.68 11.43
C LEU A 432 22.38 12.90 12.25
N PRO A 433 22.81 13.97 11.60
CA PRO A 433 23.26 15.16 12.29
C PRO A 433 22.13 15.72 13.15
N LEU A 434 22.31 15.71 14.46
CA LEU A 434 21.29 16.14 15.42
C LEU A 434 21.35 17.65 15.69
N THR A 435 22.11 18.44 14.93
CA THR A 435 22.24 19.88 15.22
C THR A 435 22.91 20.61 14.05
N VAL A 436 22.30 21.73 13.60
CA VAL A 436 22.76 23.02 12.97
C VAL A 436 24.12 23.12 12.22
N HIS A 437 24.91 22.06 12.09
CA HIS A 437 26.27 22.07 11.55
C HIS A 437 26.37 21.78 10.05
N HIS A 438 25.25 21.51 9.36
CA HIS A 438 25.26 21.11 7.94
C HIS A 438 25.60 22.24 6.97
N VAL A 439 25.56 23.50 7.41
CA VAL A 439 26.12 24.62 6.63
C VAL A 439 27.66 24.50 6.52
N LYS A 440 28.31 23.90 7.53
CA LYS A 440 29.78 23.84 7.59
C LYS A 440 30.37 22.63 6.83
N SER A 441 29.65 21.52 6.75
CA SER A 441 30.12 20.31 6.06
C SER A 441 29.95 20.40 4.54
N SER A 442 28.88 21.01 4.04
CA SER A 442 28.65 21.18 2.60
C SER A 442 29.67 22.12 1.96
N ILE A 443 30.17 23.12 2.70
CA ILE A 443 31.26 23.99 2.26
C ILE A 443 32.62 23.25 2.27
N LYS A 444 32.81 22.31 3.21
CA LYS A 444 34.06 21.55 3.33
C LYS A 444 34.17 20.40 2.31
N GLN A 445 33.04 19.75 1.97
CA GLN A 445 33.01 18.67 0.97
C GLN A 445 33.23 19.16 -0.47
N ILE A 446 32.95 20.44 -0.76
CA ILE A 446 33.32 21.08 -2.03
C ILE A 446 34.84 21.38 -2.10
N SER A 447 35.47 21.59 -0.94
CA SER A 447 36.91 21.89 -0.83
C SER A 447 37.80 20.66 -0.99
N ASP A 448 37.35 19.49 -0.53
CA ASP A 448 38.23 18.32 -0.37
C ASP A 448 38.07 17.23 -1.45
N GLY A 449 37.22 17.43 -2.47
CA GLY A 449 37.19 16.58 -3.68
C GLY A 449 36.71 15.12 -3.50
N GLU A 450 36.28 14.72 -2.31
CA GLU A 450 35.85 13.34 -2.02
C GLU A 450 34.34 13.14 -2.24
N LEU A 451 33.88 13.21 -3.49
CA LEU A 451 32.54 12.70 -3.85
C LEU A 451 32.60 11.20 -4.13
N LYS A 452 32.50 10.37 -3.09
CA LYS A 452 32.10 8.97 -3.25
C LYS A 452 30.59 8.92 -3.44
N VAL A 453 30.15 8.90 -4.69
CA VAL A 453 28.74 8.74 -5.05
C VAL A 453 28.36 7.27 -4.89
N GLU A 454 27.72 6.91 -3.78
CA GLU A 454 27.02 5.63 -3.68
C GLU A 454 25.77 5.69 -4.56
N LEU A 455 25.81 5.03 -5.71
CA LEU A 455 24.71 5.01 -6.67
C LEU A 455 23.62 4.03 -6.22
N SER A 456 22.39 4.53 -6.04
CA SER A 456 21.22 3.69 -5.78
C SER A 456 20.80 2.90 -7.03
N LEU A 457 20.04 1.81 -6.85
CA LEU A 457 19.52 1.00 -7.95
C LEU A 457 18.65 1.81 -8.93
N SER A 458 17.90 2.81 -8.43
CA SER A 458 17.09 3.70 -9.27
C SER A 458 17.95 4.65 -10.11
N GLN A 459 19.08 5.12 -9.58
CA GLN A 459 20.06 5.92 -10.34
C GLN A 459 20.72 5.10 -11.46
N LEU A 460 21.04 3.82 -11.20
CA LEU A 460 21.55 2.89 -12.22
C LEU A 460 20.54 2.64 -13.35
N GLU A 461 19.26 2.44 -13.01
CA GLU A 461 18.21 2.26 -14.01
C GLU A 461 18.00 3.51 -14.87
N TRP A 462 18.01 4.70 -14.25
CA TRP A 462 17.96 5.98 -14.96
C TRP A 462 19.17 6.15 -15.89
N LEU A 463 20.38 5.95 -15.38
CA LEU A 463 21.61 6.09 -16.15
C LEU A 463 21.61 5.17 -17.37
N LYS A 464 21.18 3.91 -17.17
CA LYS A 464 21.02 2.92 -18.24
C LYS A 464 19.99 3.36 -19.28
N LYS A 465 18.87 3.95 -18.84
CA LYS A 465 17.82 4.44 -19.74
C LYS A 465 18.32 5.63 -20.56
N GLU A 466 19.03 6.55 -19.95
CA GLU A 466 19.54 7.77 -20.59
C GLU A 466 20.71 7.48 -21.54
N LEU A 467 21.65 6.63 -21.12
CA LEU A 467 22.67 6.07 -22.00
C LEU A 467 22.05 5.38 -23.21
N LYS A 468 21.00 4.58 -23.02
CA LYS A 468 20.32 3.90 -24.12
C LYS A 468 19.57 4.88 -25.03
N ALA A 469 18.98 5.94 -24.49
CA ALA A 469 18.34 6.99 -25.25
C ALA A 469 19.36 7.77 -26.10
N TYR A 470 20.54 8.04 -25.55
CA TYR A 470 21.62 8.77 -26.20
C TYR A 470 22.38 7.93 -27.25
N LEU A 471 22.65 6.64 -26.95
CA LEU A 471 23.42 5.76 -27.82
C LEU A 471 22.60 5.19 -29.00
N LYS A 472 21.28 5.07 -28.86
CA LYS A 472 20.43 4.44 -29.87
C LYS A 472 20.40 5.19 -31.22
N PRO A 473 20.26 6.54 -31.28
CA PRO A 473 20.37 7.29 -32.52
C PRO A 473 21.75 7.15 -33.15
N PHE A 474 22.82 7.16 -32.34
CA PHE A 474 24.20 7.02 -32.81
C PHE A 474 24.47 5.65 -33.44
N LEU A 475 24.02 4.56 -32.80
CA LEU A 475 24.14 3.20 -33.33
C LEU A 475 23.37 3.01 -34.64
N LEU A 476 22.12 3.48 -34.70
CA LEU A 476 21.31 3.43 -35.92
C LEU A 476 21.93 4.26 -37.05
N GLY A 477 22.42 5.47 -36.74
CA GLY A 477 23.09 6.33 -37.71
C GLY A 477 24.38 5.71 -38.23
N THR A 478 25.19 5.11 -37.36
CA THR A 478 26.44 4.42 -37.75
C THR A 478 26.15 3.21 -38.65
N ILE A 479 25.12 2.41 -38.34
CA ILE A 479 24.71 1.27 -39.18
C ILE A 479 24.26 1.75 -40.57
N LEU A 480 23.50 2.83 -40.64
CA LEU A 480 23.06 3.42 -41.91
C LEU A 480 24.24 3.96 -42.74
N LEU A 481 25.21 4.61 -42.11
CA LEU A 481 26.43 5.08 -42.76
C LEU A 481 27.29 3.91 -43.28
N LEU A 482 27.47 2.86 -42.47
CA LEU A 482 28.20 1.65 -42.89
C LEU A 482 27.47 0.92 -44.02
N SER A 483 26.15 0.88 -43.98
CA SER A 483 25.31 0.31 -45.04
C SER A 483 25.39 1.14 -46.32
N ALA A 484 25.44 2.47 -46.23
CA ALA A 484 25.66 3.35 -47.38
C ALA A 484 27.03 3.09 -48.03
N LEU A 485 28.08 2.99 -47.22
CA LEU A 485 29.44 2.68 -47.67
C LEU A 485 29.50 1.29 -48.34
N PHE A 486 28.95 0.28 -47.69
CA PHE A 486 28.87 -1.09 -48.22
C PHE A 486 28.13 -1.15 -49.56
N THR A 487 26.98 -0.48 -49.65
CA THR A 487 26.17 -0.41 -50.87
C THR A 487 26.97 0.19 -52.03
N LEU A 488 27.72 1.26 -51.77
CA LEU A 488 28.56 1.93 -52.77
C LEU A 488 29.73 1.03 -53.25
N THR A 489 30.33 0.26 -52.34
CA THR A 489 31.43 -0.66 -52.67
C THR A 489 30.97 -1.93 -53.37
N TYR A 490 29.76 -2.41 -53.10
CA TYR A 490 29.23 -3.65 -53.68
C TYR A 490 28.67 -3.44 -55.08
N ASN A 491 27.93 -2.35 -55.33
CA ASN A 491 27.37 -2.06 -56.63
C ASN A 491 27.28 -0.54 -56.89
N PRO A 492 28.18 0.03 -57.73
CA PRO A 492 28.20 1.45 -58.03
C PRO A 492 26.92 2.00 -58.68
N SER A 493 26.09 1.14 -59.29
CA SER A 493 24.81 1.55 -59.89
C SER A 493 23.74 1.93 -58.86
N LEU A 494 23.91 1.57 -57.59
CA LEU A 494 22.99 1.87 -56.48
C LEU A 494 23.31 3.18 -55.75
N LYS A 495 23.96 4.14 -56.43
CA LYS A 495 24.43 5.41 -55.86
C LYS A 495 23.31 6.21 -55.18
N GLU A 496 22.10 6.22 -55.76
CA GLU A 496 20.95 6.92 -55.18
C GLU A 496 20.52 6.31 -53.84
N VAL A 497 20.54 4.98 -53.72
CA VAL A 497 20.20 4.27 -52.49
C VAL A 497 21.25 4.52 -51.41
N ALA A 498 22.54 4.51 -51.78
CA ALA A 498 23.63 4.84 -50.87
C ALA A 498 23.53 6.28 -50.35
N LEU A 499 23.15 7.25 -51.20
CA LEU A 499 22.95 8.64 -50.81
C LEU A 499 21.79 8.81 -49.81
N VAL A 500 20.69 8.08 -50.01
CA VAL A 500 19.55 8.09 -49.08
C VAL A 500 19.95 7.48 -47.73
N LEU A 501 20.65 6.36 -47.71
CA LEU A 501 21.14 5.74 -46.47
C LEU A 501 22.13 6.65 -45.72
N PHE A 502 23.01 7.33 -46.45
CA PHE A 502 23.98 8.26 -45.87
C PHE A 502 23.30 9.48 -45.25
N THR A 503 22.36 10.09 -45.96
CA THR A 503 21.62 11.28 -45.48
C THR A 503 20.74 10.94 -44.28
N LEU A 504 20.06 9.80 -44.28
CA LEU A 504 19.30 9.31 -43.13
C LEU A 504 20.20 8.97 -41.94
N GLY A 505 21.36 8.37 -42.18
CA GLY A 505 22.34 8.06 -41.13
C GLY A 505 22.91 9.32 -40.48
N LEU A 506 23.28 10.32 -41.29
CA LEU A 506 23.79 11.60 -40.82
C LEU A 506 22.71 12.39 -40.07
N ALA A 507 21.50 12.46 -40.63
CA ALA A 507 20.37 13.12 -39.98
C ALA A 507 20.05 12.50 -38.61
N ARG A 508 20.21 11.17 -38.46
CA ARG A 508 19.93 10.45 -37.21
C ARG A 508 21.00 10.63 -36.13
N ILE A 509 22.20 11.06 -36.49
CA ILE A 509 23.28 11.39 -35.55
C ILE A 509 23.16 12.84 -35.09
N ILE A 510 22.72 13.74 -35.99
CA ILE A 510 22.62 15.18 -35.75
C ILE A 510 21.29 15.56 -35.07
N PHE A 511 20.19 14.90 -35.43
CA PHE A 511 18.82 15.13 -34.96
C PHE A 511 18.20 13.87 -34.36
#